data_AF-A0A564ZER0-F1
#
_entry.id   AF-A0A564ZER0-F1
#
_cell.length_a   1.000
_cell.length_b   1.000
_cell.length_c   1.000
_cell.angle_alpha   90.00
_cell.angle_beta   90.00
_cell.angle_gamma   90.00
#
_symmetry.space_group_name_H-M   'P 1'
#
loop_
_entity.id
_entity.type
_entity.pdbx_description
1 polymer ?
#
loop_
_entity_poly.entity_id
_entity_poly.type
_entity_poly.pdbx_seq_one_letter_code
_entity_poly.pdbx_strand_id
1 'polypeptide(L)'
;MSEKEATARIKINKLLEAAGWRFFPEGNRPANICLELAVAVTAAISLSKLLARELAPHNILVNSVAPGSTLFPGGSWDKRQRENPAQIAQFIKDELPLGRFGRPEEVAAVVVFLASQQASLMTGACVTVDGCQSRSLI
;
A
#
# COMPACT_ATOMS: atom_id res chain seq x y z
N MET A 1 15.81 -21.77 23.43
CA MET A 1 15.17 -20.96 22.37
C MET A 1 14.94 -21.90 21.20
N SER A 2 13.69 -22.28 20.96
CA SER A 2 13.34 -23.53 20.27
C SER A 2 13.38 -23.42 18.74
N GLU A 3 13.55 -24.58 18.12
CA GLU A 3 13.58 -24.92 16.68
C GLU A 3 12.32 -24.52 15.88
N LYS A 4 11.45 -23.65 16.43
CA LYS A 4 10.21 -23.17 15.82
C LYS A 4 10.28 -21.76 15.20
N GLU A 5 11.44 -21.09 15.26
CA GLU A 5 11.64 -19.74 14.66
C GLU A 5 12.50 -19.75 13.37
N ALA A 6 12.71 -20.92 12.75
CA ALA A 6 13.66 -21.09 11.64
C ALA A 6 13.09 -20.94 10.21
N THR A 7 11.79 -20.72 9.99
CA THR A 7 11.18 -21.03 8.67
C THR A 7 10.73 -19.84 7.80
N ALA A 8 10.88 -18.57 8.18
CA ALA A 8 10.43 -17.44 7.32
C ALA A 8 11.55 -16.52 6.80
N ARG A 9 12.82 -16.84 7.06
CA ARG A 9 13.98 -16.02 6.69
C ARG A 9 14.86 -16.62 5.59
N ILE A 10 14.27 -17.41 4.69
CA ILE A 10 14.91 -17.69 3.40
C ILE A 10 14.75 -16.44 2.52
N LYS A 11 15.82 -15.66 2.57
CA LYS A 11 16.06 -14.35 1.97
C LYS A 11 15.52 -14.26 0.54
N ILE A 12 14.63 -13.30 0.31
CA ILE A 12 14.23 -12.74 -1.01
C ILE A 12 15.45 -12.58 -1.93
N ASN A 13 16.62 -12.24 -1.37
CA ASN A 13 17.87 -12.14 -2.12
C ASN A 13 18.25 -13.43 -2.89
N LYS A 14 17.98 -14.63 -2.37
CA LYS A 14 18.29 -15.90 -3.08
C LYS A 14 17.39 -16.13 -4.30
N LEU A 15 16.12 -15.70 -4.25
CA LEU A 15 15.21 -15.76 -5.38
C LEU A 15 15.62 -14.79 -6.49
N LEU A 16 16.07 -13.59 -6.10
CA LEU A 16 16.52 -12.56 -7.04
C LEU A 16 17.88 -12.90 -7.67
N GLU A 17 18.80 -13.50 -6.91
CA GLU A 17 20.07 -14.03 -7.43
C GLU A 17 19.85 -15.17 -8.43
N ALA A 18 18.93 -16.09 -8.15
CA ALA A 18 18.57 -17.19 -9.06
C ALA A 18 17.92 -16.69 -10.37
N ALA A 19 17.25 -15.53 -10.32
CA ALA A 19 16.71 -14.84 -11.48
C ALA A 19 17.76 -14.01 -12.26
N GLY A 20 19.05 -14.10 -11.88
CA GLY A 20 20.16 -13.42 -12.56
C GLY A 20 20.31 -11.93 -12.22
N TRP A 21 19.57 -11.42 -11.24
CA TRP A 21 19.66 -10.02 -10.82
C TRP A 21 20.78 -9.84 -9.78
N ARG A 22 21.84 -9.12 -10.14
CA ARG A 22 22.95 -8.77 -9.23
C ARG A 22 22.83 -7.31 -8.77
N PHE A 23 22.53 -7.11 -7.48
CA PHE A 23 22.56 -5.78 -6.86
C PHE A 23 23.92 -5.52 -6.19
N PHE A 24 24.80 -4.84 -6.93
CA PHE A 24 25.97 -4.07 -6.49
C PHE A 24 27.14 -4.81 -5.80
N PRO A 25 28.40 -4.42 -6.07
CA PRO A 25 29.56 -4.91 -5.33
C PRO A 25 29.60 -4.34 -3.90
N GLU A 26 30.15 -5.12 -2.96
CA GLU A 26 30.20 -4.82 -1.54
C GLU A 26 30.79 -3.42 -1.25
N GLY A 27 30.07 -2.59 -0.50
CA GLY A 27 30.55 -1.29 -0.02
C GLY A 27 29.62 -0.11 -0.27
N ASN A 28 28.70 -0.21 -1.24
CA ASN A 28 27.69 0.82 -1.51
C ASN A 28 26.31 0.30 -1.11
N ARG A 29 25.87 0.57 0.12
CA ARG A 29 24.44 0.41 0.47
C ARG A 29 23.70 1.65 -0.03
N PRO A 30 22.89 1.59 -1.10
CA PRO A 30 22.02 2.71 -1.41
C PRO A 30 21.04 2.91 -0.25
N ALA A 31 20.75 4.16 0.05
CA ALA A 31 19.80 4.57 1.08
C ALA A 31 18.52 3.72 1.01
N ASN A 32 18.22 2.99 2.09
CA ASN A 32 16.95 2.33 2.43
C ASN A 32 15.90 2.31 1.31
N ILE A 33 16.12 1.53 0.25
CA ILE A 33 15.05 1.24 -0.71
C ILE A 33 14.08 0.32 0.03
N CYS A 34 12.92 0.84 0.42
CA CYS A 34 11.87 0.08 1.12
C CYS A 34 11.15 -0.86 0.13
N LEU A 35 11.90 -1.75 -0.51
CA LEU A 35 11.38 -2.74 -1.46
C LEU A 35 10.39 -3.69 -0.78
N GLU A 36 10.60 -3.99 0.50
CA GLU A 36 9.78 -4.96 1.25
C GLU A 36 8.31 -4.54 1.32
N LEU A 37 8.03 -3.25 1.60
CA LEU A 37 6.66 -2.76 1.68
C LEU A 37 6.00 -2.68 0.30
N ALA A 38 6.71 -2.17 -0.71
CA ALA A 38 6.19 -2.05 -2.07
C ALA A 38 5.86 -3.44 -2.67
N VAL A 39 6.71 -4.44 -2.43
CA VAL A 39 6.46 -5.83 -2.85
C VAL A 39 5.25 -6.41 -2.12
N ALA A 40 5.15 -6.22 -0.80
CA ALA A 40 4.01 -6.72 -0.03
C ALA A 40 2.67 -6.10 -0.49
N VAL A 41 2.63 -4.79 -0.75
CA VAL A 41 1.44 -4.10 -1.26
C VAL A 41 1.07 -4.59 -2.66
N THR A 42 2.04 -4.71 -3.56
CA THR A 42 1.80 -5.21 -4.94
C THR A 42 1.32 -6.66 -4.93
N ALA A 43 1.89 -7.50 -4.05
CA ALA A 43 1.46 -8.88 -3.86
C ALA A 43 0.03 -8.95 -3.32
N ALA A 44 -0.34 -8.09 -2.37
CA ALA A 44 -1.70 -8.04 -1.83
C ALA A 44 -2.73 -7.63 -2.90
N ILE A 45 -2.41 -6.65 -3.75
CA ILE A 45 -3.25 -6.25 -4.88
C ILE A 45 -3.41 -7.40 -5.88
N SER A 46 -2.30 -8.08 -6.22
CA SER A 46 -2.33 -9.24 -7.12
C SER A 46 -3.15 -10.38 -6.55
N LEU A 47 -3.01 -10.66 -5.24
CA LEU A 47 -3.79 -11.67 -4.54
C LEU A 47 -5.28 -11.33 -4.55
N SER A 48 -5.65 -10.07 -4.30
CA SER A 48 -7.03 -9.59 -4.39
C SER A 48 -7.62 -9.88 -5.78
N LYS A 49 -6.85 -9.67 -6.87
CA LYS A 49 -7.29 -9.98 -8.24
C LYS A 49 -7.51 -11.48 -8.48
N LEU A 50 -6.64 -12.34 -7.94
CA LEU A 50 -6.76 -13.79 -8.07
C LEU A 50 -7.99 -14.30 -7.30
N LEU A 51 -8.15 -13.87 -6.05
CA LEU A 51 -9.30 -14.20 -5.22
C LEU A 51 -10.62 -13.73 -5.85
N ALA A 52 -10.64 -12.53 -6.45
CA ALA A 52 -11.81 -12.04 -7.18
C ALA A 52 -12.25 -13.00 -8.29
N ARG A 53 -11.29 -13.60 -9.04
CA ARG A 53 -11.61 -14.58 -10.08
C ARG A 53 -12.10 -15.91 -9.50
N GLU A 54 -11.45 -16.38 -8.44
CA GLU A 54 -11.77 -17.65 -7.79
C GLU A 54 -13.14 -17.62 -7.10
N LEU A 55 -13.50 -16.49 -6.50
CA LEU A 55 -14.71 -16.34 -5.71
C LEU A 55 -15.91 -15.79 -6.50
N ALA A 56 -15.70 -15.30 -7.73
CA ALA A 56 -16.78 -14.82 -8.60
C ALA A 56 -17.92 -15.84 -8.83
N PRO A 57 -17.66 -17.16 -9.05
CA PRO A 57 -18.73 -18.17 -9.18
C PRO A 57 -19.62 -18.29 -7.93
N HIS A 58 -19.13 -17.84 -6.77
CA HIS A 58 -19.87 -17.82 -5.50
C HIS A 58 -20.55 -16.47 -5.23
N ASN A 59 -20.55 -15.55 -6.21
CA ASN A 59 -21.07 -14.19 -6.09
C ASN A 59 -20.43 -13.39 -4.93
N ILE A 60 -19.14 -13.65 -4.66
CA ILE A 60 -18.34 -12.91 -3.69
C ILE A 60 -17.39 -11.98 -4.45
N LEU A 61 -17.52 -10.68 -4.21
CA LEU A 61 -16.70 -9.66 -4.85
C LEU A 61 -15.50 -9.32 -3.96
N VAL A 62 -14.33 -9.18 -4.57
CA VAL A 62 -13.09 -8.87 -3.86
C VAL A 62 -12.44 -7.67 -4.52
N ASN A 63 -12.19 -6.61 -3.75
CA ASN A 63 -11.50 -5.42 -4.23
C ASN A 63 -10.46 -4.98 -3.19
N SER A 64 -9.53 -4.14 -3.62
CA SER A 64 -8.57 -3.47 -2.74
C SER A 64 -8.75 -1.95 -2.82
N VAL A 65 -8.43 -1.26 -1.72
CA VAL A 65 -8.45 0.20 -1.65
C VAL A 65 -7.05 0.67 -1.29
N ALA A 66 -6.50 1.59 -2.08
CA ALA A 66 -5.16 2.15 -1.91
C ALA A 66 -5.28 3.61 -1.45
N PRO A 67 -5.28 3.86 -0.12
CA PRO A 67 -5.40 5.21 0.40
C PRO A 67 -4.08 5.98 0.32
N GLY A 68 -4.19 7.29 0.13
CA GLY A 68 -3.09 8.22 0.32
C GLY A 68 -2.89 8.62 1.78
N SER A 69 -2.12 9.68 1.98
CA SER A 69 -1.81 10.22 3.30
C SER A 69 -3.08 10.73 3.98
N THR A 70 -3.54 9.99 4.98
CA THR A 70 -4.79 10.25 5.69
C THR A 70 -4.51 10.69 7.12
N LEU A 71 -5.12 11.80 7.54
CA LEU A 71 -4.94 12.38 8.87
C LEU A 71 -6.07 11.96 9.80
N PHE A 72 -5.73 11.40 10.96
CA PHE A 72 -6.69 11.07 12.02
C PHE A 72 -6.03 11.12 13.40
N PRO A 73 -6.80 11.36 14.48
CA PRO A 73 -6.26 11.45 15.83
C PRO A 73 -5.51 10.19 16.26
N GLY A 74 -4.30 10.36 16.77
CA GLY A 74 -3.41 9.26 17.19
C GLY A 74 -2.69 8.57 16.03
N GLY A 75 -2.94 8.95 14.78
CA GLY A 75 -2.26 8.44 13.61
C GLY A 75 -0.82 8.94 13.47
N SER A 76 -0.05 8.31 12.57
CA SER A 76 1.34 8.68 12.30
C SER A 76 1.47 10.10 11.76
N TRP A 77 0.58 10.53 10.87
CA TRP A 77 0.55 11.89 10.32
C TRP A 77 0.18 12.94 11.38
N ASP A 78 -0.76 12.63 12.27
CA ASP A 78 -1.14 13.52 13.38
C ASP A 78 0.02 13.71 14.36
N LYS A 79 0.72 12.62 14.72
CA LYS A 79 1.94 12.69 15.51
C LYS A 79 3.01 13.55 14.83
N ARG A 80 3.31 13.31 13.55
CA ARG A 80 4.32 14.08 12.79
C ARG A 80 3.94 15.55 12.64
N GLN A 81 2.65 15.85 12.45
CA GLN A 81 2.16 17.21 12.36
C GLN A 81 2.32 17.97 13.67
N ARG A 82 2.13 17.30 14.82
CA ARG A 82 2.38 17.89 16.15
C ARG A 82 3.87 18.06 16.44
N GLU A 83 4.70 17.11 16.02
CA GLU A 83 6.15 17.13 16.27
C GLU A 83 6.90 18.13 15.38
N ASN A 84 6.53 18.24 14.10
CA ASN A 84 7.19 19.15 13.15
C ASN A 84 6.20 19.75 12.13
N PRO A 85 5.41 20.78 12.54
CA PRO A 85 4.42 21.40 11.67
C PRO A 85 5.01 21.99 10.39
N ALA A 86 6.22 22.58 10.45
CA ALA A 86 6.86 23.20 9.30
C ALA A 86 7.25 22.18 8.23
N GLN A 87 7.79 21.03 8.63
CA GLN A 87 8.11 19.94 7.71
C GLN A 87 6.85 19.35 7.06
N ILE A 88 5.76 19.21 7.83
CA ILE A 88 4.49 18.72 7.30
C ILE A 88 3.87 19.72 6.32
N ALA A 89 3.94 21.03 6.59
CA ALA A 89 3.48 22.04 5.64
C ALA A 89 4.24 21.95 4.30
N GLN A 90 5.55 21.73 4.33
CA GLN A 90 6.34 21.53 3.13
C GLN A 90 5.98 20.23 2.41
N PHE A 91 5.83 19.11 3.14
CA PHE A 91 5.38 17.84 2.57
C PHE A 91 4.01 17.96 1.87
N ILE A 92 3.05 18.65 2.49
CA ILE A 92 1.73 18.89 1.89
C ILE A 92 1.88 19.61 0.55
N LYS A 93 2.74 20.64 0.49
CA LYS A 93 2.97 21.41 -0.73
C LYS A 93 3.63 20.59 -1.84
N ASP A 94 4.57 19.72 -1.49
CA ASP A 94 5.39 19.00 -2.46
C ASP A 94 4.76 17.69 -2.94
N GLU A 95 4.03 16.99 -2.06
CA GLU A 95 3.57 15.62 -2.31
C GLU A 95 2.05 15.45 -2.37
N LEU A 96 1.26 16.44 -1.92
CA LEU A 96 -0.21 16.34 -1.93
C LEU A 96 -0.82 17.37 -2.89
N PRO A 97 -1.16 17.00 -4.15
CA PRO A 97 -1.70 17.94 -5.12
C PRO A 97 -2.99 18.65 -4.70
N LEU A 98 -3.81 18.00 -3.85
CA LEU A 98 -5.00 18.64 -3.26
C LEU A 98 -4.69 19.59 -2.10
N GLY A 99 -3.43 19.76 -1.71
CA GLY A 99 -2.98 20.67 -0.66
C GLY A 99 -3.43 20.28 0.75
N ARG A 100 -3.87 19.04 0.96
CA ARG A 100 -4.33 18.54 2.26
C ARG A 100 -4.18 17.03 2.38
N PHE A 101 -4.15 16.55 3.62
CA PHE A 101 -4.36 15.14 3.91
C PHE A 101 -5.80 14.72 3.57
N GLY A 102 -5.95 13.44 3.24
CA GLY A 102 -7.24 12.77 3.23
C GLY A 102 -7.82 12.63 4.63
N ARG A 103 -9.12 12.34 4.73
CA ARG A 103 -9.80 12.00 5.97
C ARG A 103 -10.27 10.53 5.94
N PRO A 104 -10.35 9.83 7.08
CA PRO A 104 -10.82 8.44 7.14
C PRO A 104 -12.18 8.23 6.47
N GLU A 105 -13.08 9.21 6.58
CA GLU A 105 -14.42 9.16 6.01
C GLU A 105 -14.40 9.09 4.48
N GLU A 106 -13.38 9.65 3.83
CA GLU A 106 -13.23 9.64 2.37
C GLU A 106 -12.87 8.24 1.88
N VAL A 107 -12.00 7.54 2.62
CA VAL A 107 -11.67 6.13 2.37
C VAL A 107 -12.85 5.23 2.71
N ALA A 108 -13.50 5.47 3.86
CA ALA A 108 -14.64 4.69 4.32
C ALA A 108 -15.83 4.78 3.35
N ALA A 109 -16.10 5.95 2.77
CA ALA A 109 -17.15 6.11 1.76
C ALA A 109 -16.94 5.18 0.55
N VAL A 110 -15.70 5.04 0.08
CA VAL A 110 -15.36 4.12 -1.02
C VAL A 110 -15.53 2.66 -0.60
N VAL A 111 -15.11 2.30 0.62
CA VAL A 111 -15.31 0.94 1.15
C VAL A 111 -16.80 0.60 1.27
N VAL A 112 -17.61 1.53 1.78
CA VAL A 112 -19.07 1.36 1.89
C VAL A 112 -19.70 1.21 0.50
N PHE A 113 -19.28 2.02 -0.48
CA PHE A 113 -19.73 1.87 -1.86
C PHE A 113 -19.40 0.48 -2.43
N LEU A 114 -18.15 0.02 -2.26
CA LEU A 114 -17.70 -1.31 -2.71
C LEU A 114 -18.45 -2.47 -2.03
N ALA A 115 -18.90 -2.28 -0.79
CA ALA A 115 -19.71 -3.26 -0.07
C ALA A 115 -21.21 -3.19 -0.43
N SER A 116 -21.64 -2.16 -1.17
CA SER A 116 -23.04 -1.94 -1.52
C SER A 116 -23.43 -2.65 -2.83
N GLN A 117 -24.74 -2.78 -3.07
CA GLN A 117 -25.27 -3.28 -4.35
C GLN A 117 -24.92 -2.39 -5.56
N GLN A 118 -24.56 -1.12 -5.34
CA GLN A 118 -24.17 -0.21 -6.42
C GLN A 118 -22.85 -0.62 -7.07
N ALA A 119 -22.03 -1.42 -6.38
CA ALA A 119 -20.77 -1.96 -6.87
C ALA A 119 -20.89 -3.43 -7.35
N SER A 120 -22.11 -3.90 -7.68
CA SER A 120 -22.39 -5.32 -7.96
C SER A 120 -21.63 -5.95 -9.15
N LEU A 121 -21.00 -5.13 -10.01
CA LEU A 121 -20.13 -5.58 -11.10
C LEU A 121 -18.65 -5.21 -10.88
N MET A 122 -18.30 -4.61 -9.74
CA MET A 122 -16.94 -4.20 -9.43
C MET A 122 -16.25 -5.28 -8.61
N THR A 123 -15.39 -6.07 -9.25
CA THR A 123 -14.56 -7.09 -8.58
C THR A 123 -13.18 -7.18 -9.22
N GLY A 124 -12.16 -7.45 -8.40
CA GLY A 124 -10.76 -7.48 -8.77
C GLY A 124 -10.20 -6.11 -9.14
N ALA A 125 -10.77 -5.03 -8.61
CA ALA A 125 -10.23 -3.68 -8.77
C ALA A 125 -9.31 -3.30 -7.60
N CYS A 126 -8.35 -2.43 -7.89
CA CYS A 126 -7.65 -1.63 -6.89
C CYS A 126 -8.12 -0.20 -7.05
N VAL A 127 -8.78 0.34 -6.03
CA VAL A 127 -9.35 1.69 -6.05
C VAL A 127 -8.46 2.63 -5.26
N THR A 128 -7.79 3.53 -5.96
CA THR A 128 -6.93 4.55 -5.35
C THR A 128 -7.76 5.70 -4.77
N VAL A 129 -7.50 6.06 -3.52
CA VAL A 129 -8.20 7.13 -2.77
C VAL A 129 -7.16 8.02 -2.09
N ASP A 130 -6.51 8.87 -2.88
CA ASP A 130 -5.27 9.54 -2.42
C ASP A 130 -5.14 11.01 -2.83
N GLY A 131 -6.11 11.57 -3.56
CA GLY A 131 -6.01 12.95 -4.04
C GLY A 131 -4.87 13.18 -5.04
N CYS A 132 -4.55 12.18 -5.88
CA CYS A 132 -3.45 12.22 -6.84
C CYS A 132 -2.06 12.28 -6.18
N GLN A 133 -1.93 11.80 -4.95
CA GLN A 133 -0.62 11.68 -4.31
C GLN A 133 0.27 10.66 -5.05
N SER A 134 -0.30 9.54 -5.51
CA SER A 134 0.39 8.55 -6.32
C SER A 134 0.80 9.12 -7.69
N ARG A 135 1.97 8.69 -8.17
CA ARG A 135 2.53 9.09 -9.49
C ARG A 135 2.39 7.99 -10.55
N SER A 136 1.64 6.95 -10.23
CA SER A 136 1.38 5.76 -11.02
C SER A 136 -0.11 5.45 -11.00
N LEU A 137 -0.54 4.48 -11.80
CA LEU A 137 -1.96 4.09 -11.88
C LEU A 137 -2.50 3.47 -10.57
N ILE A 138 -1.60 2.99 -9.71
CA ILE A 138 -1.79 2.45 -8.35
C ILE A 138 -0.52 2.66 -7.54
#